data_AF-A0A0A0D6B8-F1
#
_entry.id   AF-A0A0A0D6B8-F1
#
_cell.length_a   1.000
_cell.length_b   1.000
_cell.length_c   1.000
_cell.angle_alpha   90.00
_cell.angle_beta   90.00
_cell.angle_gamma   90.00
#
_symmetry.space_group_name_H-M   'P 1'
#
loop_
_entity.id
_entity.type
_entity.pdbx_description
1 polymer ?
#
loop_
_entity_poly.entity_id
_entity_poly.type
_entity_poly.pdbx_seq_one_letter_code
_entity_poly.pdbx_strand_id
1 'polypeptide(L)'
;MISVVAGLLGSRLGRWAALALLGAAAVSLILWRVFAAGRASVAARQTQDTLAHVLDIVRRDQELQSLSPDARRERLRRYAEGRQRR
;
A
#
# COMPACT_ATOMS: atom_id res chain seq x y z
N MET A 1 -1.70 -45.23 9.75
CA MET A 1 -2.33 -43.88 9.66
C MET A 1 -3.04 -43.67 8.32
N ILE A 2 -2.38 -43.91 7.18
CA ILE A 2 -2.98 -43.81 5.83
C ILE A 2 -4.26 -44.65 5.68
N SER A 3 -4.28 -45.88 6.22
CA SER A 3 -5.42 -46.79 6.14
C SER A 3 -6.66 -46.34 6.94
N VAL A 4 -6.44 -45.60 8.05
CA VAL A 4 -7.52 -45.04 8.87
C VAL A 4 -8.13 -43.82 8.19
N VAL A 5 -7.30 -43.00 7.56
CA VAL A 5 -7.74 -41.85 6.74
C VAL A 5 -8.51 -42.33 5.50
N ALA A 6 -8.07 -43.41 4.84
CA ALA A 6 -8.78 -44.02 3.73
C ALA A 6 -10.14 -44.61 4.15
N GLY A 7 -10.22 -45.25 5.32
CA GLY A 7 -11.48 -45.74 5.90
C GLY A 7 -12.46 -44.61 6.25
N LEU A 8 -11.96 -43.46 6.72
CA LEU A 8 -12.77 -42.27 6.95
C LEU A 8 -13.22 -41.60 5.65
N LEU A 9 -12.37 -41.51 4.61
CA LEU A 9 -12.74 -40.96 3.30
C LEU A 9 -13.81 -41.78 2.57
N GLY A 10 -13.85 -43.10 2.78
CA GLY A 10 -14.92 -43.96 2.27
C GLY A 10 -16.25 -43.81 3.03
N SER A 11 -16.21 -43.26 4.24
CA SER A 11 -17.40 -43.05 5.08
C SER A 11 -18.17 -41.78 4.69
N ARG A 12 -19.48 -41.75 4.95
CA ARG A 12 -20.32 -40.56 4.70
C ARG A 12 -19.76 -39.31 5.41
N LEU A 13 -19.21 -39.46 6.62
CA LEU A 13 -18.61 -38.36 7.39
C LEU A 13 -17.35 -37.78 6.71
N GLY A 14 -16.47 -38.61 6.15
CA GLY A 14 -15.27 -38.13 5.48
C GLY A 14 -15.58 -37.37 4.17
N ARG A 15 -16.63 -37.77 3.45
CA ARG A 15 -17.08 -37.03 2.25
C ARG A 15 -17.61 -35.65 2.60
N TRP A 16 -18.38 -35.51 3.68
CA TRP A 16 -18.84 -34.20 4.17
C TRP A 16 -17.69 -33.32 4.66
N ALA A 17 -16.72 -33.90 5.39
CA ALA A 17 -15.52 -33.17 5.82
C ALA A 17 -14.68 -32.69 4.62
N ALA A 18 -14.52 -33.53 3.59
CA ALA A 18 -13.81 -33.16 2.37
C ALA A 18 -14.52 -32.05 1.59
N LEU A 19 -15.86 -32.08 1.51
CA LEU A 19 -16.67 -31.02 0.91
C LEU A 19 -16.55 -29.70 1.69
N ALA A 20 -16.58 -29.76 3.02
CA ALA A 20 -16.41 -28.59 3.87
C ALA A 20 -15.00 -27.97 3.70
N LEU A 21 -13.96 -28.81 3.64
CA LEU A 21 -12.59 -28.37 3.37
C LEU A 21 -12.44 -27.72 1.98
N LEU A 22 -13.04 -28.31 0.94
CA LEU A 22 -13.05 -27.73 -0.41
C LEU A 22 -13.78 -26.39 -0.43
N GLY A 23 -14.93 -26.30 0.25
CA GLY A 23 -15.67 -25.04 0.39
C GLY A 23 -14.86 -23.96 1.11
N ALA A 24 -14.23 -24.32 2.23
CA ALA A 24 -13.37 -23.41 2.98
C ALA A 24 -12.18 -22.93 2.13
N ALA A 25 -11.51 -23.84 1.41
CA ALA A 25 -10.41 -23.50 0.53
C ALA A 25 -10.84 -22.52 -0.59
N ALA A 26 -12.01 -22.74 -1.20
CA ALA A 26 -12.56 -21.85 -2.22
C ALA A 26 -12.82 -20.44 -1.65
N VAL A 27 -13.44 -20.35 -0.47
CA VAL A 27 -13.72 -19.06 0.20
C VAL A 27 -12.43 -18.34 0.57
N SER A 28 -11.44 -19.05 1.13
CA SER A 28 -10.14 -18.47 1.47
C SER A 28 -9.42 -17.92 0.25
N LEU A 29 -9.53 -18.59 -0.91
CA LEU A 29 -8.88 -18.15 -2.14
C LEU A 29 -9.53 -16.86 -2.69
N ILE A 30 -10.86 -16.75 -2.61
CA ILE A 30 -11.60 -15.53 -2.97
C ILE A 30 -11.18 -14.37 -2.05
N LEU A 31 -11.18 -14.59 -0.75
CA LEU A 31 -10.78 -13.57 0.24
C LEU A 31 -9.34 -13.09 0.01
N TRP A 32 -8.42 -14.01 -0.29
CA TRP A 32 -7.05 -13.64 -0.62
C TRP A 32 -7.00 -12.75 -1.87
N ARG A 33 -7.71 -13.07 -2.95
CA ARG A 33 -7.71 -12.20 -4.14
C ARG A 33 -8.20 -10.78 -3.85
N VAL A 34 -9.26 -10.65 -3.05
CA VAL A 34 -9.78 -9.34 -2.62
C VAL A 34 -8.75 -8.60 -1.78
N PHE A 35 -8.12 -9.28 -0.82
CA PHE A 35 -7.10 -8.68 0.04
C PHE A 35 -5.84 -8.27 -0.73
N ALA A 36 -5.44 -9.07 -1.72
CA ALA A 36 -4.32 -8.76 -2.61
C ALA A 36 -4.61 -7.54 -3.49
N ALA A 37 -5.83 -7.44 -4.05
CA ALA A 37 -6.26 -6.26 -4.81
C ALA A 37 -6.31 -5.00 -3.93
N GLY A 38 -6.82 -5.13 -2.70
CA GLY A 38 -6.80 -4.07 -1.69
C GLY A 38 -5.38 -3.57 -1.42
N ARG A 39 -4.45 -4.47 -1.08
CA ARG A 39 -3.04 -4.10 -0.85
C ARG A 39 -2.37 -3.48 -2.07
N ALA A 40 -2.63 -3.98 -3.28
CA ALA A 40 -2.08 -3.41 -4.50
C ALA A 40 -2.57 -1.97 -4.74
N SER A 41 -3.86 -1.70 -4.49
CA SER A 41 -4.40 -0.33 -4.61
C SER A 41 -3.83 0.62 -3.56
N VAL A 42 -3.62 0.16 -2.32
CA VAL A 42 -3.02 0.96 -1.25
C VAL A 42 -1.54 1.26 -1.57
N ALA A 43 -0.79 0.26 -2.02
CA ALA A 43 0.60 0.42 -2.43
C ALA A 43 0.73 1.39 -3.62
N ALA A 44 -0.20 1.32 -4.59
CA ALA A 44 -0.26 2.25 -5.71
C ALA A 44 -0.52 3.69 -5.25
N ARG A 45 -1.45 3.89 -4.31
CA ARG A 45 -1.72 5.22 -3.71
C ARG A 45 -0.51 5.78 -2.96
N GLN A 46 0.14 4.97 -2.13
CA GLN A 46 1.36 5.38 -1.43
C GLN A 46 2.48 5.78 -2.40
N THR A 47 2.59 5.06 -3.51
CA THR A 47 3.58 5.37 -4.56
C THR A 47 3.24 6.69 -5.25
N GLN A 48 1.95 6.94 -5.54
CA GLN A 48 1.47 8.19 -6.14
C GLN A 48 1.70 9.39 -5.22
N ASP A 49 1.39 9.28 -3.93
CA ASP A 49 1.59 10.36 -2.95
C ASP A 49 3.07 10.72 -2.81
N THR A 50 3.94 9.70 -2.80
CA THR A 50 5.40 9.89 -2.76
C THR A 50 5.89 10.60 -4.03
N LEU A 51 5.42 10.17 -5.20
CA LEU A 51 5.75 10.80 -6.48
C LEU A 51 5.28 12.26 -6.54
N ALA A 52 4.05 12.54 -6.10
CA ALA A 52 3.50 13.88 -6.05
C ALA A 52 4.31 14.79 -5.11
N HIS A 53 4.74 14.26 -3.96
CA HIS A 53 5.57 15.00 -3.02
C HIS A 53 6.95 15.33 -3.61
N VAL A 54 7.60 14.36 -4.26
CA VAL A 54 8.88 14.57 -4.95
C VAL A 54 8.75 15.59 -6.07
N LEU A 55 7.67 15.51 -6.87
CA LEU A 55 7.37 16.48 -7.93
C LEU A 55 7.20 17.90 -7.38
N ASP A 56 6.49 18.06 -6.26
CA ASP A 56 6.33 19.36 -5.61
C ASP A 56 7.67 19.94 -5.13
N ILE A 57 8.53 19.10 -4.54
CA ILE A 57 9.87 19.51 -4.12
C ILE A 57 10.70 19.97 -5.33
N VAL A 58 10.74 19.17 -6.40
CA VAL A 58 11.50 19.50 -7.62
C VAL A 58 10.97 20.79 -8.25
N ARG A 59 9.66 20.97 -8.29
CA ARG A 59 9.04 22.19 -8.82
C ARG A 59 9.43 23.42 -8.01
N ARG A 60 9.38 23.33 -6.68
CA ARG A 60 9.82 24.42 -5.80
C ARG A 60 11.30 24.72 -5.96
N ASP A 61 12.13 23.70 -6.16
CA ASP A 61 13.56 23.88 -6.36
C ASP A 61 13.86 24.55 -7.71
N GLN A 62 13.14 24.16 -8.78
CA GLN A 62 13.20 24.86 -10.07
C GLN A 62 12.70 26.30 -10.00
N GLU A 63 11.63 26.57 -9.24
CA GLU A 63 11.17 27.93 -8.97
C GLU A 63 12.25 28.73 -8.22
N LEU A 64 12.97 28.13 -7.28
CA LEU A 64 14.08 28.78 -6.57
C LEU A 64 15.29 29.03 -7.48
N GLN A 65 15.60 28.10 -8.38
CA GLN A 65 16.71 28.25 -9.33
C GLN A 65 16.41 29.30 -10.41
N SER A 66 15.15 29.41 -10.85
CA SER A 66 14.72 30.42 -11.82
C SER A 66 14.61 31.83 -11.22
N LEU A 67 14.64 31.98 -9.90
CA LEU A 67 14.74 33.29 -9.25
C LEU A 67 16.13 33.89 -9.40
N SER A 68 16.16 35.18 -9.73
CA SER A 68 17.35 36.04 -9.64
C SER A 68 17.96 35.96 -8.23
N PRO A 69 19.31 36.02 -8.10
CA PRO A 69 20.01 35.96 -6.81
C PRO A 69 19.48 36.93 -5.74
N ASP A 70 19.02 38.12 -6.16
CA ASP A 70 18.50 39.14 -5.23
C ASP A 70 17.11 38.77 -4.72
N ALA A 71 16.25 38.23 -5.58
CA ALA A 71 14.94 37.71 -5.18
C ALA A 71 15.07 36.50 -4.23
N ARG A 72 16.12 35.69 -4.39
CA ARG A 72 16.45 34.58 -3.49
C ARG A 72 16.84 35.07 -2.09
N ARG A 73 17.71 36.09 -2.02
CA ARG A 73 18.14 36.72 -0.76
C ARG A 73 16.98 37.38 -0.01
N GLU A 74 16.10 38.06 -0.73
CA GLU A 74 14.91 38.69 -0.14
C GLU A 74 13.92 37.67 0.43
N ARG A 75 13.77 36.51 -0.24
CA ARG A 75 12.91 35.42 0.24
C ARG A 75 13.49 34.74 1.49
N LEU A 76 14.81 34.53 1.54
CA LEU A 76 15.53 34.02 2.71
C LEU A 76 15.41 34.97 3.90
N ARG A 77 15.56 36.28 3.66
CA ARG A 77 15.42 37.31 4.69
C ARG A 77 14.03 37.31 5.34
N ARG A 78 12.96 37.29 4.52
CA ARG A 78 11.58 37.18 5.03
C ARG A 78 11.35 35.90 5.85
N TYR A 79 11.96 34.79 5.46
CA TYR A 79 11.85 33.54 6.19
C TYR A 79 12.57 33.59 7.56
N ALA A 80 13.73 34.26 7.62
CA ALA A 80 14.47 34.47 8.87
C ALA A 80 13.73 35.42 9.84
N GLU A 81 13.19 36.53 9.33
CA GLU A 81 12.41 37.50 10.11
C GLU A 81 11.10 36.90 10.64
N GLY A 82 10.43 36.05 9.84
CA GLY A 82 9.22 35.32 10.28
C GLY A 82 9.48 34.26 11.35
N ARG A 83 10.68 33.66 11.37
CA ARG A 83 11.06 32.63 12.37
C ARG A 83 11.37 33.23 13.74
N GLN A 84 11.90 34.46 13.80
CA GLN A 84 12.20 35.14 15.06
C GLN A 84 10.97 35.63 15.83
N ARG A 85 9.78 35.61 15.21
CA ARG A 85 8.51 36.05 15.83
C ARG A 85 7.69 34.90 16.45
N ARG A 86 8.20 33.67 16.42
CA ARG A 86 7.63 32.50 17.11
C ARG A 86 8.61 32.02 18.17
#